data_AF-A0A836VTR8-F1
#
_entry.id   AF-A0A836VTR8-F1
#
_cell.length_a   1.000
_cell.length_b   1.000
_cell.length_c   1.000
_cell.angle_alpha   90.00
_cell.angle_beta   90.00
_cell.angle_gamma   90.00
#
_symmetry.space_group_name_H-M   'P 1'
#
loop_
_entity.id
_entity.type
_entity.pdbx_description
1 polymer ?
#
loop_
_entity_poly.entity_id
_entity_poly.type
_entity_poly.pdbx_seq_one_letter_code
_entity_poly.pdbx_strand_id
1 'polypeptide(L)'
;MPDQQHSRQRGSGFSRREFLKGSGAAVAATAMATSPQPTDAAQRTGPKVTSAEPTEVTLTVNGRHYRLKVEPRVTLLEVLRNDLNLTGAKDVCETT
;
A
#
# COMPACT_ATOMS: atom_id res chain seq x y z
N MET A 1 31.81 25.79 36.07
CA MET A 1 32.61 25.63 34.85
C MET A 1 31.89 24.63 33.95
N PRO A 2 31.27 24.99 32.82
CA PRO A 2 30.80 24.00 31.86
C PRO A 2 31.82 23.86 30.74
N ASP A 3 32.48 22.70 30.67
CA ASP A 3 33.32 22.32 29.53
C ASP A 3 32.44 21.86 28.36
N GLN A 4 32.63 22.50 27.22
CA GLN A 4 32.23 21.99 25.91
C GLN A 4 33.21 20.84 25.55
N GLN A 5 32.89 19.80 24.78
CA GLN A 5 32.50 19.86 23.36
C GLN A 5 32.29 18.41 22.89
N HIS A 6 31.17 18.15 22.22
CA HIS A 6 30.93 16.90 21.50
C HIS A 6 31.80 16.85 20.23
N SER A 7 32.86 16.05 20.23
CA SER A 7 33.60 15.69 19.01
C SER A 7 32.80 14.66 18.20
N ARG A 8 31.82 15.12 17.42
CA ARG A 8 31.20 14.28 16.39
C ARG A 8 32.21 14.05 15.27
N GLN A 9 32.85 12.89 15.32
CA GLN A 9 33.72 12.33 14.28
C GLN A 9 32.92 12.29 12.96
N ARG A 10 33.25 13.21 12.05
CA ARG A 10 32.69 13.23 10.70
C ARG A 10 33.31 12.09 9.91
N GLY A 11 32.59 10.97 9.81
CA GLY A 11 32.90 9.92 8.86
C GLY A 11 32.93 10.50 7.44
N SER A 12 34.02 10.22 6.73
CA SER A 12 34.21 10.53 5.32
C SER A 12 33.22 9.72 4.49
N GLY A 13 32.07 10.30 4.17
CA GLY A 13 31.08 9.75 3.25
C GLY A 13 30.86 10.69 2.09
N PHE A 14 30.62 10.14 0.90
CA PHE A 14 30.25 10.89 -0.30
C PHE A 14 29.13 11.90 0.03
N SER A 15 29.37 13.17 -0.27
CA SER A 15 28.38 14.22 -0.03
C SER A 15 27.27 14.13 -1.07
N ARG A 16 26.01 14.34 -0.63
CA ARG A 16 24.84 14.44 -1.52
C ARG A 16 25.04 15.46 -2.65
N ARG A 17 25.85 16.50 -2.42
CA ARG A 17 26.21 17.51 -3.42
C ARG A 17 27.09 16.95 -4.53
N GLU A 18 28.01 16.04 -4.22
CA GLU A 18 28.85 15.37 -5.22
C GLU A 18 28.03 14.35 -6.05
N PHE A 19 27.05 13.70 -5.43
CA PHE A 19 26.09 12.83 -6.13
C PHE A 19 25.20 13.59 -7.12
N LEU A 20 24.67 14.77 -6.73
CA LEU A 20 23.83 15.62 -7.59
C LEU A 20 24.62 16.29 -8.73
N LYS A 21 25.93 16.48 -8.59
CA LYS A 21 26.79 16.92 -9.70
C LYS A 21 27.00 15.79 -10.74
N GLY A 22 26.98 14.54 -10.31
CA GLY A 22 27.23 13.38 -11.17
C GLY A 22 26.06 12.96 -12.07
N SER A 23 24.85 13.51 -11.87
CA SER A 23 23.61 13.03 -12.52
C SER A 23 23.17 13.84 -13.76
N GLY A 24 24.07 14.65 -14.34
CA GLY A 24 23.74 15.64 -15.37
C GLY A 24 24.15 15.32 -16.81
N ALA A 25 24.37 14.05 -17.19
CA ALA A 25 24.73 13.70 -18.56
C ALA A 25 23.88 12.55 -19.11
N ALA A 26 22.63 12.86 -19.49
CA ALA A 26 21.87 12.02 -20.42
C ALA A 26 21.97 12.64 -21.81
N VAL A 27 22.79 12.04 -22.65
CA VAL A 27 22.98 12.38 -24.06
C VAL A 27 21.66 12.14 -24.79
N ALA A 28 21.14 13.18 -25.45
CA ALA A 28 20.04 13.07 -26.38
C ALA A 28 20.52 12.28 -27.61
N ALA A 29 20.18 10.99 -27.68
CA ALA A 29 20.33 10.18 -28.88
C ALA A 29 19.00 10.19 -29.65
N THR A 30 19.10 10.72 -30.86
CA THR A 30 18.04 10.92 -31.85
C THR A 30 17.43 9.60 -32.35
N ALA A 31 16.14 9.71 -32.68
CA ALA A 31 15.31 8.87 -33.53
C ALA A 31 16.02 7.87 -34.46
N MET A 32 15.47 6.65 -34.59
CA MET A 32 14.91 6.10 -35.85
C MET A 32 14.25 4.73 -35.61
N ALA A 33 13.00 4.63 -36.06
CA ALA A 33 12.29 3.44 -36.56
C ALA A 33 12.39 2.12 -35.79
N THR A 34 11.44 1.90 -34.88
CA THR A 34 10.76 0.60 -34.79
C THR A 34 9.28 0.84 -34.56
N SER A 35 8.45 0.28 -35.43
CA SER A 35 7.01 0.16 -35.26
C SER A 35 6.70 -0.33 -33.84
N PRO A 36 5.70 0.24 -33.13
CA PRO A 36 5.20 -0.36 -31.92
C PRO A 36 4.52 -1.66 -32.33
N GLN A 37 5.28 -2.76 -32.26
CA GLN A 37 4.69 -4.08 -32.17
C GLN A 37 3.81 -4.03 -30.92
N PRO A 38 2.50 -4.30 -31.02
CA PRO A 38 1.70 -4.46 -29.81
C PRO A 38 2.35 -5.62 -29.07
N THR A 39 3.03 -5.30 -27.97
CA THR A 39 3.38 -6.29 -26.97
C THR A 39 2.04 -6.83 -26.53
N ASP A 40 1.65 -7.99 -27.06
CA ASP A 40 0.59 -8.81 -26.51
C ASP A 40 0.87 -8.87 -25.02
N ALA A 41 0.09 -8.11 -24.26
CA ALA A 41 0.13 -8.12 -22.83
C ALA A 41 -0.18 -9.57 -22.48
N ALA A 42 0.86 -10.32 -22.13
CA ALA A 42 0.74 -11.71 -21.72
C ALA A 42 -0.40 -11.77 -20.71
N GLN A 43 -1.55 -12.25 -21.18
CA GLN A 43 -2.73 -12.40 -20.37
C GLN A 43 -2.29 -13.32 -19.26
N ARG A 44 -2.22 -12.78 -18.04
CA ARG A 44 -1.93 -13.58 -16.86
C ARG A 44 -3.06 -14.60 -16.78
N THR A 45 -2.83 -15.81 -17.27
CA THR A 45 -3.71 -16.97 -17.17
C THR A 45 -3.72 -17.50 -15.73
N GLY A 46 -3.82 -16.59 -14.76
CA GLY A 46 -4.15 -16.94 -13.40
C GLY A 46 -5.63 -17.35 -13.34
N PRO A 47 -6.03 -18.17 -12.35
CA PRO A 47 -7.43 -18.47 -12.13
C PRO A 47 -8.25 -17.19 -12.11
N LYS A 48 -9.33 -17.13 -12.89
CA LYS A 48 -10.29 -16.03 -12.83
C LYS A 48 -10.97 -16.08 -11.47
N VAL A 49 -10.49 -15.27 -10.52
CA VAL A 49 -11.12 -15.14 -9.20
C VAL A 49 -12.44 -14.40 -9.41
N THR A 50 -13.55 -15.15 -9.45
CA THR A 50 -14.89 -14.56 -9.39
C THR A 50 -15.11 -14.02 -7.99
N SER A 51 -15.33 -12.71 -7.88
CA SER A 51 -15.85 -12.13 -6.63
C SER A 51 -17.30 -12.56 -6.46
N ALA A 52 -17.65 -13.03 -5.26
CA ALA A 52 -19.03 -13.33 -4.92
C ALA A 52 -19.83 -12.02 -4.74
N GLU A 53 -21.08 -12.02 -5.17
CA GLU A 53 -21.97 -10.87 -5.03
C GLU A 53 -22.22 -10.52 -3.54
N PRO A 54 -22.34 -9.24 -3.18
CA PRO A 54 -22.71 -8.82 -1.83
C PRO A 54 -24.07 -9.39 -1.41
N THR A 55 -24.16 -9.87 -0.17
CA THR A 55 -25.37 -10.49 0.39
C THR A 55 -25.98 -9.60 1.46
N GLU A 56 -27.32 -9.49 1.48
CA GLU A 56 -28.04 -8.78 2.54
C GLU A 56 -28.04 -9.56 3.85
N VAL A 57 -27.60 -8.91 4.93
CA VAL A 57 -27.60 -9.47 6.28
C VAL A 57 -28.18 -8.45 7.28
N THR A 58 -28.83 -8.97 8.31
CA THR A 58 -29.33 -8.16 9.43
C THR A 58 -28.60 -8.55 10.71
N LEU A 59 -27.95 -7.57 11.35
CA LEU A 59 -27.20 -7.74 12.57
C LEU A 59 -27.91 -7.01 13.72
N THR A 60 -27.89 -7.60 14.91
CA THR A 60 -28.28 -6.92 16.15
C THR A 60 -27.03 -6.66 16.95
N VAL A 61 -26.60 -5.39 17.04
CA VAL A 61 -25.36 -4.98 17.71
C VAL A 61 -25.70 -3.98 18.80
N ASN A 62 -25.32 -4.26 20.04
CA ASN A 62 -25.64 -3.42 21.21
C ASN A 62 -27.14 -3.08 21.31
N GLY A 63 -28.01 -4.06 21.02
CA GLY A 63 -29.47 -3.89 21.05
C GLY A 63 -30.08 -3.12 19.87
N ARG A 64 -29.28 -2.67 18.89
CA ARG A 64 -29.75 -1.96 17.69
C ARG A 64 -29.69 -2.88 16.47
N HIS A 65 -30.71 -2.82 15.62
CA HIS A 65 -30.76 -3.56 14.36
C HIS A 65 -30.08 -2.77 13.24
N TYR A 66 -29.24 -3.45 12.46
CA TYR A 66 -28.53 -2.94 11.29
C TYR A 66 -28.79 -3.87 10.11
N ARG A 67 -29.27 -3.34 9.00
CA ARG A 67 -29.42 -4.09 7.74
C ARG A 67 -28.40 -3.55 6.74
N LEU A 68 -27.57 -4.42 6.18
CA LEU A 68 -26.42 -4.06 5.36
C LEU A 68 -26.18 -5.13 4.28
N LYS A 69 -25.57 -4.71 3.16
CA LYS A 69 -25.07 -5.60 2.11
C LYS A 69 -23.59 -5.79 2.31
N VAL A 70 -23.15 -7.03 2.50
CA VAL A 70 -21.76 -7.35 2.85
C VAL A 70 -21.22 -8.37 1.86
N GLU A 71 -19.99 -8.17 1.40
CA GLU A 71 -19.29 -9.16 0.59
C GLU A 71 -18.89 -10.37 1.45
N PRO A 72 -19.00 -11.61 0.95
CA PRO A 72 -18.71 -12.81 1.74
C PRO A 72 -17.29 -12.92 2.33
N ARG A 73 -16.33 -12.14 1.83
CA ARG A 73 -14.94 -12.09 2.31
C ARG A 73 -14.73 -11.13 3.48
N VAL A 74 -15.69 -10.25 3.76
CA VAL A 74 -15.56 -9.22 4.79
C VAL A 74 -15.85 -9.83 6.15
N THR A 75 -14.95 -9.60 7.10
CA THR A 75 -15.09 -10.11 8.47
C THR A 75 -16.09 -9.29 9.26
N LEU A 76 -16.70 -9.88 10.29
CA LEU A 76 -17.55 -9.15 11.22
C LEU A 76 -16.80 -7.97 11.87
N LEU A 77 -15.51 -8.14 12.17
CA LEU A 77 -14.69 -7.08 12.75
C LEU A 77 -14.59 -5.87 11.82
N GLU A 78 -14.37 -6.09 10.53
CA GLU A 78 -14.34 -5.03 9.52
C GLU A 78 -15.69 -4.32 9.41
N VAL A 79 -16.79 -5.07 9.37
CA VAL A 79 -18.15 -4.49 9.36
C VAL A 79 -18.36 -3.59 10.58
N LEU A 80 -18.03 -4.07 11.78
CA LEU A 80 -18.20 -3.29 13.01
C LEU A 80 -17.40 -2.00 12.96
N ARG A 81 -16.14 -2.05 12.50
CA ARG A 81 -15.24 -0.89 12.53
C ARG A 81 -15.50 0.12 11.41
N ASN A 82 -15.72 -0.37 10.19
CA ASN A 82 -15.74 0.44 8.98
C ASN A 82 -17.16 0.86 8.61
N ASP A 83 -18.11 -0.08 8.67
CA ASP A 83 -19.50 0.18 8.25
C ASP A 83 -20.34 0.76 9.38
N LEU A 84 -20.12 0.29 10.62
CA LEU A 84 -20.90 0.72 11.79
C LEU A 84 -20.16 1.71 12.71
N ASN A 85 -18.90 2.02 12.41
CA ASN A 85 -18.02 2.90 13.19
C ASN A 85 -17.87 2.51 14.68
N LEU A 86 -18.05 1.24 15.02
CA LEU A 86 -17.86 0.67 16.35
C LEU A 86 -16.42 0.18 16.51
N THR A 87 -15.53 1.08 16.93
CA THR A 87 -14.06 0.86 16.93
C THR A 87 -13.50 0.16 18.18
N GLY A 88 -14.36 -0.28 19.10
CA GLY A 88 -13.98 -0.96 20.34
C GLY A 88 -13.39 -2.36 20.11
N ALA A 89 -13.92 -3.12 19.14
CA ALA A 89 -13.41 -4.43 18.78
C ALA A 89 -12.05 -4.31 18.07
N LYS A 90 -11.08 -5.17 18.43
CA LYS A 90 -9.71 -5.13 17.91
C LYS A 90 -9.33 -6.48 17.30
N ASP A 91 -8.48 -6.42 16.29
CA ASP A 91 -7.72 -7.58 15.83
C ASP A 91 -6.44 -7.65 16.67
N VAL A 92 -6.17 -8.79 17.29
CA VAL A 92 -5.06 -8.95 18.25
C VAL A 92 -4.16 -10.13 17.87
N CYS A 93 -4.65 -11.07 17.06
CA CYS A 93 -3.94 -12.29 16.74
C CYS A 93 -3.81 -12.41 15.22
N GLU A 94 -2.65 -12.02 14.69
CA GLU A 94 -2.21 -12.48 13.37
C GLU A 94 -1.20 -13.61 13.61
N THR A 95 -1.63 -14.86 13.45
CA THR A 95 -0.70 -16.00 13.41
C THR A 95 -0.06 -16.04 12.02
N THR A 96 1.17 -15.53 11.93
CA THR A 96 2.10 -15.86 10.84
C THR A 96 2.70 -17.24 11.07
#